data_AF-A0A7W0Z239-F1
#
_entry.id   AF-A0A7W0Z239-F1
#
_cell.length_a   1.000
_cell.length_b   1.000
_cell.length_c   1.000
_cell.angle_alpha   90.00
_cell.angle_beta   90.00
_cell.angle_gamma   90.00
#
_symmetry.space_group_name_H-M   'P 1'
#
loop_
_entity.id
_entity.type
_entity.pdbx_description
1 polymer ?
#
loop_
_entity_poly.entity_id
_entity_poly.type
_entity_poly.pdbx_seq_one_letter_code
_entity_poly.pdbx_strand_id
1 'polypeptide(L)'
;EYLTIEHDSRERVPIRVLDAELRPTDKGTVGVWVRFEVEEEDWDRVGDQMGFSVTVTVPLLRPVPASDKPPITVAFEAGRFDEQAVAVAVESLRSRANVETRLLFQFSEHVELARVIVEVGVATLQSMGAQALYDALRHFLPRLGSKDPAPIVFDFKMHEEASEGRFSRTVSARLEGSDSEGFRDAVKALERALQGSANRHDFDSDRRPPRELR
;
A
#
# COMPACT_ATOMS: atom_id res chain seq x y z
N GLU A 1 -4.34 -17.69 -4.94
CA GLU A 1 -4.10 -16.74 -3.84
C GLU A 1 -3.14 -15.68 -4.34
N TYR A 2 -3.17 -14.45 -3.81
CA TYR A 2 -2.24 -13.39 -4.19
C TYR A 2 -1.34 -13.08 -3.00
N LEU A 3 -0.23 -13.81 -2.90
CA LEU A 3 0.79 -13.53 -1.89
C LEU A 3 1.65 -12.35 -2.36
N THR A 4 1.44 -11.18 -1.76
CA THR A 4 2.30 -10.01 -1.94
C THR A 4 3.22 -9.91 -0.75
N ILE A 5 4.53 -9.87 -1.00
CA ILE A 5 5.57 -9.94 0.03
C ILE A 5 6.36 -8.65 0.02
N GLU A 6 6.50 -8.06 1.19
CA GLU A 6 7.28 -6.85 1.38
C GLU A 6 8.27 -7.06 2.53
N HIS A 7 9.55 -6.89 2.21
CA HIS A 7 10.63 -6.80 3.18
C HIS A 7 10.65 -5.41 3.83
N ASP A 8 11.30 -5.30 4.99
CA ASP A 8 11.36 -4.16 5.91
C ASP A 8 10.97 -2.80 5.29
N SER A 9 9.93 -2.19 5.86
CA SER A 9 9.45 -0.86 5.44
C SER A 9 10.49 0.27 5.57
N ARG A 10 11.56 0.08 6.34
CA ARG A 10 12.65 1.07 6.47
C ARG A 10 13.65 0.98 5.32
N GLU A 11 13.94 -0.23 4.85
CA GLU A 11 14.84 -0.50 3.74
C GLU A 11 14.22 -1.52 2.79
N ARG A 12 13.26 -1.03 1.98
CA ARG A 12 12.52 -1.89 1.07
C ARG A 12 13.43 -2.38 -0.05
N VAL A 13 13.51 -3.69 -0.19
CA VAL A 13 14.13 -4.36 -1.33
C VAL A 13 13.06 -4.60 -2.39
N PRO A 14 13.19 -4.04 -3.61
CA PRO A 14 12.30 -4.38 -4.71
C PRO A 14 12.46 -5.87 -5.06
N ILE A 15 11.37 -6.63 -4.98
CA ILE A 15 11.36 -8.04 -5.34
C ILE A 15 10.22 -8.36 -6.31
N ARG A 16 10.43 -9.34 -7.17
CA ARG A 16 9.39 -9.98 -7.97
C ARG A 16 9.09 -11.35 -7.37
N VAL A 17 7.95 -11.49 -6.70
CA VAL A 17 7.52 -12.79 -6.16
C VAL A 17 7.27 -13.75 -7.33
N LEU A 18 7.96 -14.89 -7.31
CA LEU A 18 7.81 -15.96 -8.29
C LEU A 18 6.81 -17.00 -7.84
N ASP A 19 6.87 -17.36 -6.56
CA ASP A 19 6.05 -18.40 -5.96
C ASP A 19 5.92 -18.22 -4.46
N ALA A 20 4.87 -18.80 -3.92
CA ALA A 20 4.26 -18.35 -2.70
C ALA A 20 3.30 -19.42 -2.16
N GLU A 21 3.62 -20.01 -1.02
CA GLU A 21 2.82 -21.10 -0.50
C GLU A 21 2.81 -21.14 1.03
N LEU A 22 1.67 -21.56 1.57
CA LEU A 22 1.53 -21.91 2.98
C LEU A 22 1.73 -23.41 3.13
N ARG A 23 2.66 -23.84 3.98
CA ARG A 23 2.84 -25.26 4.30
C ARG A 23 2.77 -25.50 5.80
N PRO A 24 2.21 -26.63 6.24
CA PRO A 24 2.37 -27.07 7.62
C PRO A 24 3.86 -27.25 7.95
N THR A 25 4.27 -26.85 9.15
CA THR A 25 5.61 -27.12 9.67
C THR A 25 5.61 -28.41 10.49
N ASP A 26 6.79 -28.97 10.71
CA ASP A 26 7.03 -30.10 11.62
C ASP A 26 6.63 -29.81 13.08
N LYS A 27 6.47 -28.53 13.43
CA LYS A 27 6.04 -28.06 14.76
C LYS A 27 4.52 -27.87 14.87
N GLY A 28 3.75 -28.28 13.86
CA GLY A 28 2.30 -28.11 13.84
C GLY A 28 1.86 -26.66 13.65
N THR A 29 2.75 -25.77 13.18
CA THR A 29 2.40 -24.40 12.78
C THR A 29 2.22 -24.33 11.26
N VAL A 30 1.85 -23.16 10.74
CA VAL A 30 1.87 -22.87 9.30
C VAL A 30 3.08 -21.98 9.02
N GLY A 31 3.91 -22.36 8.06
CA GLY A 31 5.00 -21.55 7.55
C GLY A 31 4.67 -20.97 6.18
N VAL A 32 5.32 -19.87 5.84
CA VAL A 32 5.22 -19.21 4.54
C VAL A 32 6.52 -19.50 3.78
N TRP A 33 6.42 -20.15 2.63
CA TRP A 33 7.55 -20.35 1.72
C TRP A 33 7.40 -19.41 0.54
N VAL A 34 8.50 -18.74 0.24
CA VAL A 34 8.54 -17.70 -0.77
C VAL A 34 9.72 -17.95 -1.67
N ARG A 35 9.45 -17.88 -2.98
CA ARG A 35 10.48 -17.72 -3.98
C ARG A 35 10.28 -16.37 -4.66
N PHE A 36 11.33 -15.57 -4.73
CA PHE A 36 11.31 -14.27 -5.38
C PHE A 36 12.59 -14.04 -6.16
N GLU A 37 12.53 -13.12 -7.12
CA GLU A 37 13.69 -12.52 -7.78
C GLU A 37 13.94 -11.13 -7.21
N VAL A 38 15.20 -10.74 -7.21
CA VAL A 38 15.71 -9.44 -6.76
C VAL A 38 16.89 -9.10 -7.65
N GLU A 39 17.06 -7.81 -7.95
CA GLU A 39 18.25 -7.34 -8.68
C GLU A 39 19.50 -7.55 -7.85
N GLU A 40 20.61 -7.94 -8.47
CA GLU A 40 21.88 -8.24 -7.78
C GLU A 40 22.36 -7.03 -6.96
N GLU A 41 22.26 -5.81 -7.51
CA GLU A 41 22.62 -4.57 -6.82
C GLU A 41 21.77 -4.30 -5.56
N ASP A 42 20.47 -4.63 -5.62
CA ASP A 42 19.57 -4.48 -4.47
C ASP A 42 19.83 -5.56 -3.42
N TRP A 43 20.23 -6.77 -3.84
CA TRP A 43 20.60 -7.86 -2.95
C TRP A 43 21.94 -7.60 -2.23
N ASP A 44 22.95 -7.14 -2.97
CA ASP A 44 24.26 -6.78 -2.41
C ASP A 44 24.16 -5.64 -1.40
N ARG A 45 23.21 -4.71 -1.59
CA ARG A 45 22.95 -3.64 -0.62
C ARG A 45 22.47 -4.17 0.74
N VAL A 46 21.70 -5.26 0.74
CA VAL A 46 21.20 -5.90 1.98
C VAL A 46 22.33 -6.61 2.73
N GLY A 47 23.31 -7.16 1.99
CA GLY A 47 24.48 -7.82 2.54
C GLY A 47 24.13 -9.07 3.37
N ASP A 48 24.76 -9.20 4.55
CA ASP A 48 24.63 -10.39 5.42
C ASP A 48 23.37 -10.39 6.32
N GLN A 49 22.38 -9.52 6.06
CA GLN A 49 21.15 -9.51 6.85
C GLN A 49 20.33 -10.78 6.64
N MET A 50 20.07 -11.51 7.74
CA MET A 50 19.40 -12.81 7.73
C MET A 50 17.91 -12.75 8.10
N GLY A 51 17.38 -11.54 8.36
CA GLY A 51 16.01 -11.31 8.81
C GLY A 51 15.12 -10.78 7.70
N PHE A 52 14.03 -11.48 7.41
CA PHE A 52 13.00 -10.99 6.49
C PHE A 52 11.68 -10.79 7.20
N SER A 53 11.14 -9.58 7.08
CA SER A 53 9.71 -9.37 7.34
C SER A 53 8.93 -9.78 6.09
N VAL A 54 7.81 -10.47 6.28
CA VAL A 54 6.93 -10.89 5.19
C VAL A 54 5.52 -10.47 5.52
N THR A 55 4.88 -9.80 4.57
CA THR A 55 3.43 -9.62 4.56
C THR A 55 2.77 -10.62 3.63
N VAL A 56 1.54 -11.01 3.93
CA VAL A 56 0.71 -11.85 3.07
C VAL A 56 -0.66 -11.23 2.97
N THR A 57 -1.22 -11.13 1.77
CA THR A 57 -2.59 -10.66 1.57
C THR A 57 -3.50 -11.77 1.07
N VAL A 58 -4.70 -11.92 1.64
CA VAL A 58 -5.72 -12.86 1.17
C VAL A 58 -6.97 -12.09 0.79
N PRO A 59 -7.49 -12.21 -0.45
CA PRO A 59 -8.73 -11.53 -0.84
C PRO A 59 -9.89 -11.88 0.08
N LEU A 60 -10.53 -10.86 0.65
CA LEU A 60 -11.75 -10.99 1.46
C LEU A 60 -12.98 -10.56 0.65
N LEU A 61 -12.89 -9.43 -0.04
CA LEU A 61 -13.89 -8.94 -0.97
C LEU A 61 -13.22 -8.68 -2.31
N ARG A 62 -13.77 -9.26 -3.38
CA ARG A 62 -13.31 -8.99 -4.73
C ARG A 62 -13.96 -7.72 -5.31
N PRO A 63 -13.25 -6.98 -6.17
CA PRO A 63 -13.83 -5.84 -6.86
C PRO A 63 -14.94 -6.29 -7.82
N VAL A 64 -15.86 -5.39 -8.14
CA VAL A 64 -16.94 -5.64 -9.11
C VAL A 64 -16.33 -5.61 -10.52
N PRO A 65 -16.41 -6.71 -11.32
CA PRO A 65 -15.67 -6.82 -12.58
C PRO A 65 -16.02 -5.79 -13.66
N ALA A 66 -17.23 -5.22 -13.63
CA ALA A 66 -17.74 -4.28 -14.63
C ALA A 66 -18.04 -2.89 -14.03
N SER A 67 -17.39 -2.53 -12.93
CA SER A 67 -17.53 -1.21 -12.33
C SER A 67 -16.89 -0.13 -13.21
N ASP A 68 -17.60 0.99 -13.36
CA ASP A 68 -17.07 2.24 -13.92
C ASP A 68 -16.20 3.03 -12.93
N LYS A 69 -16.36 2.73 -11.62
CA LYS A 69 -15.55 3.34 -10.57
C LYS A 69 -14.09 2.87 -10.61
N PRO A 70 -13.14 3.77 -10.31
CA PRO A 70 -11.71 3.43 -10.28
C PRO A 70 -11.38 2.39 -9.20
N PRO A 71 -10.40 1.50 -9.42
CA PRO A 71 -10.03 0.46 -8.46
C PRO A 71 -9.28 1.04 -7.25
N ILE A 72 -9.58 0.49 -6.08
CA ILE A 72 -8.80 0.69 -4.86
C ILE A 72 -8.72 -0.63 -4.10
N THR A 73 -7.53 -0.98 -3.61
CA THR A 73 -7.33 -2.15 -2.76
C THR A 73 -7.02 -1.71 -1.34
N VAL A 74 -7.74 -2.26 -0.37
CA VAL A 74 -7.46 -2.03 1.05
C VAL A 74 -7.13 -3.37 1.71
N ALA A 75 -5.87 -3.56 2.10
CA ALA A 75 -5.47 -4.68 2.93
C ALA A 75 -5.34 -4.24 4.40
N PHE A 76 -5.87 -5.01 5.33
CA PHE A 76 -5.84 -4.67 6.77
C PHE A 76 -5.55 -5.91 7.61
N GLU A 77 -4.88 -5.72 8.74
CA GLU A 77 -4.41 -6.83 9.56
C GLU A 77 -5.54 -7.67 10.18
N ALA A 78 -5.59 -8.95 9.84
CA ALA A 78 -6.71 -9.85 10.13
C ALA A 78 -7.03 -10.00 11.63
N GLY A 79 -6.03 -9.81 12.50
CA GLY A 79 -6.17 -9.94 13.95
C GLY A 79 -6.33 -8.63 14.71
N ARG A 80 -6.26 -7.48 14.04
CA ARG A 80 -6.23 -6.16 14.70
C ARG A 80 -7.50 -5.34 14.52
N PHE A 81 -8.23 -5.57 13.43
CA PHE A 81 -9.40 -4.77 13.08
C PHE A 81 -10.67 -5.59 13.21
N ASP A 82 -11.68 -5.02 13.87
CA ASP A 82 -13.00 -5.63 13.95
C ASP A 82 -13.74 -5.53 12.59
N GLU A 83 -14.63 -6.49 12.34
CA GLU A 83 -15.37 -6.57 11.08
C GLU A 83 -16.26 -5.34 10.83
N GLN A 84 -16.73 -4.67 11.88
CA GLN A 84 -17.60 -3.51 11.76
C GLN A 84 -16.83 -2.27 11.26
N ALA A 85 -15.64 -2.03 11.80
CA ALA A 85 -14.75 -0.95 11.38
C ALA A 85 -14.35 -1.12 9.91
N VAL A 86 -14.00 -2.36 9.53
CA VAL A 86 -13.73 -2.72 8.13
C VAL A 86 -14.96 -2.44 7.26
N ALA A 87 -16.14 -2.94 7.63
CA ALA A 87 -17.35 -2.77 6.83
C ALA A 87 -17.69 -1.28 6.60
N VAL A 88 -17.57 -0.45 7.64
CA VAL A 88 -17.85 1.00 7.54
C VAL A 88 -16.81 1.72 6.68
N ALA A 89 -15.52 1.39 6.81
CA ALA A 89 -14.46 1.95 5.97
C ALA A 89 -14.68 1.61 4.49
N VAL A 90 -15.00 0.34 4.22
CA VAL A 90 -15.23 -0.19 2.86
C VAL A 90 -16.46 0.45 2.23
N GLU A 91 -17.56 0.56 2.96
CA GLU A 91 -18.79 1.18 2.43
C GLU A 91 -18.57 2.67 2.13
N SER A 92 -17.79 3.36 2.95
CA SER A 92 -17.40 4.75 2.70
C SER A 92 -16.65 4.90 1.38
N LEU A 93 -15.71 3.99 1.09
CA LEU A 93 -14.94 3.99 -0.16
C LEU A 93 -15.76 3.57 -1.38
N ARG A 94 -16.69 2.61 -1.23
CA ARG A 94 -17.53 2.09 -2.31
C ARG A 94 -18.39 3.15 -2.98
N SER A 95 -18.70 4.24 -2.28
CA SER A 95 -19.39 5.37 -2.87
C SER A 95 -18.61 5.98 -4.05
N ARG A 96 -17.27 5.93 -4.02
CA ARG A 96 -16.37 6.61 -4.98
C ARG A 96 -15.43 5.68 -5.77
N ALA A 97 -15.20 4.46 -5.29
CA ALA A 97 -14.24 3.53 -5.89
C ALA A 97 -14.78 2.10 -5.96
N ASN A 98 -14.19 1.29 -6.85
CA ASN A 98 -14.37 -0.14 -6.93
C ASN A 98 -13.42 -0.83 -5.95
N VAL A 99 -13.92 -1.12 -4.75
CA VAL A 99 -13.09 -1.55 -3.62
C VAL A 99 -12.84 -3.05 -3.65
N GLU A 100 -11.57 -3.44 -3.69
CA GLU A 100 -11.08 -4.76 -3.27
C GLU A 100 -10.63 -4.68 -1.81
N THR A 101 -10.96 -5.70 -1.00
CA THR A 101 -10.42 -5.81 0.36
C THR A 101 -9.64 -7.09 0.56
N ARG A 102 -8.56 -7.01 1.32
CA ARG A 102 -7.71 -8.15 1.63
C ARG A 102 -7.42 -8.25 3.14
N LEU A 103 -7.35 -9.47 3.66
CA LEU A 103 -6.77 -9.75 4.96
C LEU A 103 -5.24 -9.67 4.83
N LEU A 104 -4.61 -8.92 5.72
CA LEU A 104 -3.16 -8.81 5.83
C LEU A 104 -2.67 -9.68 7.00
N PHE A 105 -1.65 -10.49 6.75
CA PHE A 105 -0.92 -11.22 7.77
C PHE A 105 0.51 -10.70 7.78
N GLN A 106 1.00 -10.31 8.96
CA GLN A 106 2.35 -9.81 9.14
C GLN A 106 3.20 -10.84 9.88
N PHE A 107 4.33 -11.19 9.29
CA PHE A 107 5.36 -12.05 9.87
C PHE A 107 6.62 -11.19 10.02
N SER A 108 6.71 -10.42 11.11
CA SER A 108 7.82 -9.50 11.39
C SER A 108 8.15 -9.48 12.88
N GLU A 109 9.34 -8.98 13.25
CA GLU A 109 9.69 -8.73 14.66
C GLU A 109 8.91 -7.54 15.26
N HIS A 110 8.32 -6.69 14.41
CA HIS A 110 7.56 -5.51 14.80
C HIS A 110 6.04 -5.76 14.75
N VAL A 111 5.58 -6.90 15.29
CA VAL A 111 4.16 -7.27 15.41
C VAL A 111 3.33 -6.32 16.28
N GLU A 112 3.93 -5.33 16.92
CA GLU A 112 3.25 -4.34 17.76
C GLU A 112 2.50 -3.26 16.97
N LEU A 113 2.77 -3.09 15.67
CA LEU A 113 2.14 -2.08 14.82
C LEU A 113 0.99 -2.69 14.01
N ALA A 114 -0.23 -2.16 14.19
CA ALA A 114 -1.36 -2.53 13.35
C ALA A 114 -1.22 -1.88 11.97
N ARG A 115 -1.38 -2.64 10.89
CA ARG A 115 -1.09 -2.14 9.52
C ARG A 115 -2.29 -2.16 8.60
N VAL A 116 -2.42 -1.10 7.81
CA VAL A 116 -3.37 -0.96 6.70
C VAL A 116 -2.59 -0.57 5.45
N ILE A 117 -2.72 -1.35 4.38
CA ILE A 117 -2.14 -1.06 3.07
C ILE A 117 -3.25 -0.57 2.16
N VAL A 118 -3.06 0.57 1.52
CA VAL A 118 -3.98 1.17 0.56
C VAL A 118 -3.28 1.26 -0.80
N GLU A 119 -3.74 0.47 -1.76
CA GLU A 119 -3.23 0.49 -3.14
C GLU A 119 -4.24 1.25 -4.03
N VAL A 120 -3.80 2.32 -4.68
CA VAL A 120 -4.70 3.24 -5.39
C VAL A 120 -3.99 3.87 -6.60
N GLY A 121 -4.70 4.11 -7.70
CA GLY A 121 -4.13 4.88 -8.82
C GLY A 121 -3.93 6.35 -8.43
N VAL A 122 -2.86 7.01 -8.90
CA VAL A 122 -2.63 8.44 -8.61
C VAL A 122 -3.83 9.30 -9.03
N ALA A 123 -4.36 9.08 -10.24
CA ALA A 123 -5.55 9.77 -10.74
C ALA A 123 -6.82 9.47 -9.91
N THR A 124 -6.92 8.24 -9.37
CA THR A 124 -8.02 7.84 -8.49
C THR A 124 -7.96 8.60 -7.17
N LEU A 125 -6.77 8.70 -6.59
CA LEU A 125 -6.57 9.45 -5.35
C LEU A 125 -6.88 10.94 -5.53
N GLN A 126 -6.43 11.54 -6.64
CA GLN A 126 -6.71 12.94 -6.97
C GLN A 126 -8.21 13.22 -7.19
N SER A 127 -8.93 12.31 -7.85
CA SER A 127 -10.37 12.47 -8.11
C SER A 127 -11.24 12.24 -6.86
N MET A 128 -10.86 11.30 -6.00
CA MET A 128 -11.55 11.04 -4.74
C MET A 128 -11.35 12.17 -3.72
N GLY A 129 -10.16 12.77 -3.71
CA GLY A 129 -9.75 13.82 -2.78
C GLY A 129 -9.32 13.30 -1.40
N ALA A 130 -8.36 13.98 -0.77
CA ALA A 130 -7.81 13.60 0.54
C ALA A 130 -8.88 13.43 1.63
N GLN A 131 -9.92 14.27 1.62
CA GLN A 131 -10.95 14.24 2.66
C GLN A 131 -11.75 12.94 2.66
N ALA A 132 -12.11 12.42 1.48
CA ALA A 132 -12.88 11.18 1.40
C ALA A 132 -12.04 9.95 1.75
N LEU A 133 -10.77 9.96 1.35
CA LEU A 133 -9.81 8.95 1.78
C LEU A 133 -9.67 8.95 3.31
N TYR A 134 -9.50 10.13 3.91
CA TYR A 134 -9.45 10.29 5.36
C TYR A 134 -10.74 9.81 6.03
N ASP A 135 -11.91 10.22 5.53
CA ASP A 135 -13.20 9.87 6.13
C ASP A 135 -13.46 8.37 6.15
N ALA A 136 -12.95 7.64 5.15
CA ALA A 136 -12.96 6.19 5.13
C ALA A 136 -11.91 5.58 6.07
N LEU A 137 -10.66 6.03 5.99
CA LEU A 137 -9.55 5.40 6.71
C LEU A 137 -9.52 5.70 8.21
N ARG A 138 -10.12 6.80 8.65
CA ARG A 138 -10.22 7.15 10.08
C ARG A 138 -10.98 6.10 10.90
N HIS A 139 -11.77 5.24 10.25
CA HIS A 139 -12.46 4.13 10.92
C HIS A 139 -11.51 3.02 11.40
N PHE A 140 -10.30 2.95 10.84
CA PHE A 140 -9.24 2.09 11.34
C PHE A 140 -8.52 2.70 12.55
N LEU A 141 -8.53 4.03 12.72
CA LEU A 141 -7.83 4.68 13.83
C LEU A 141 -8.37 4.20 15.18
N PRO A 142 -7.50 4.05 16.20
CA PRO A 142 -7.95 3.68 17.53
C PRO A 142 -8.98 4.69 18.01
N ARG A 143 -10.10 4.21 18.56
CA ARG A 143 -11.04 5.10 19.24
C ARG A 143 -10.35 5.64 20.50
N LEU A 144 -10.46 6.94 20.74
CA LEU A 144 -10.02 7.57 21.99
C LEU A 144 -10.52 6.73 23.19
N GLY A 145 -9.58 6.19 23.99
CA GLY A 145 -9.87 5.37 25.17
C GLY A 145 -9.80 3.84 24.97
N SER A 146 -9.36 3.32 23.82
CA SER A 146 -9.07 1.89 23.66
C SER A 146 -7.96 1.45 24.62
N LYS A 147 -8.13 0.28 25.27
CA LYS A 147 -7.20 -0.24 26.29
C LYS A 147 -5.79 -0.58 25.79
N ASP A 148 -5.61 -0.67 24.48
CA ASP A 148 -4.31 -0.98 23.86
C ASP A 148 -4.26 -0.40 22.43
N PRO A 149 -4.04 0.92 22.26
CA PRO A 149 -3.95 1.53 20.94
C PRO A 149 -2.56 1.23 20.38
N ALA A 150 -2.37 0.03 19.84
CA ALA A 150 -1.24 -0.24 18.95
C ALA A 150 -1.18 0.89 17.91
N PRO A 151 -0.04 1.57 17.72
CA PRO A 151 0.08 2.59 16.69
C PRO A 151 -0.27 1.98 15.34
N ILE A 152 -0.99 2.75 14.53
CA ILE A 152 -1.45 2.27 13.22
C ILE A 152 -0.56 2.83 12.14
N VAL A 153 -0.08 1.96 11.27
CA VAL A 153 0.68 2.33 10.08
C VAL A 153 -0.23 2.18 8.86
N PHE A 154 -0.37 3.27 8.11
CA PHE A 154 -1.00 3.29 6.80
C PHE A 154 0.08 3.36 5.72
N ASP A 155 0.21 2.32 4.91
CA ASP A 155 1.07 2.32 3.73
C ASP A 155 0.25 2.56 2.47
N PHE A 156 0.53 3.65 1.79
CA PHE A 156 -0.06 4.00 0.52
C PHE A 156 0.86 3.55 -0.60
N LYS A 157 0.36 2.67 -1.46
CA LYS A 157 0.99 2.32 -2.73
C LYS A 157 0.21 2.98 -3.84
N MET A 158 0.81 3.95 -4.48
CA MET A 158 0.16 4.71 -5.53
C MET A 158 0.73 4.31 -6.87
N HIS A 159 -0.15 3.82 -7.73
CA HIS A 159 0.24 3.38 -9.06
C HIS A 159 0.01 4.52 -10.05
N GLU A 160 1.08 4.92 -10.72
CA GLU A 160 1.02 5.81 -11.87
C GLU A 160 0.89 4.93 -13.11
N GLU A 161 -0.22 5.08 -13.84
CA GLU A 161 -0.42 4.36 -15.09
C GLU A 161 0.66 4.78 -16.10
N ALA A 162 1.25 3.77 -16.74
CA ALA A 162 2.18 3.98 -17.82
C ALA A 162 1.46 4.66 -19.00
N SER A 163 1.88 5.88 -19.33
CA SER A 163 1.56 6.48 -20.63
C SER A 163 2.51 5.89 -21.68
N GLU A 164 1.97 5.35 -22.77
CA GLU A 164 2.64 4.86 -23.99
C GLU A 164 4.15 4.57 -23.86
N GLY A 165 4.49 3.32 -23.50
CA GLY A 165 5.88 2.83 -23.53
C GLY A 165 6.73 3.16 -22.31
N ARG A 166 6.17 3.75 -21.24
CA ARG A 166 6.86 3.90 -19.94
C ARG A 166 6.52 2.78 -18.97
N PHE A 167 7.35 2.58 -17.96
CA PHE A 167 7.05 1.65 -16.86
C PHE A 167 6.05 2.30 -15.89
N SER A 168 5.13 1.49 -15.34
CA SER A 168 4.26 1.94 -14.25
C SER A 168 5.13 2.29 -13.05
N ARG A 169 5.02 3.52 -12.56
CA ARG A 169 5.75 3.94 -11.36
C ARG A 169 4.88 3.66 -10.13
N THR A 170 5.47 3.04 -9.11
CA THR A 170 4.82 2.95 -7.79
C THR A 170 5.45 3.98 -6.87
N VAL A 171 4.65 4.94 -6.40
CA VAL A 171 5.03 5.87 -5.33
C VAL A 171 4.52 5.29 -4.02
N SER A 172 5.41 5.09 -3.05
CA SER A 172 5.03 4.59 -1.72
C SER A 172 5.11 5.72 -0.70
N ALA A 173 4.12 5.79 0.19
CA ALA A 173 4.14 6.69 1.34
C ALA A 173 3.68 5.94 2.59
N ARG A 174 4.35 6.19 3.71
CA ARG A 174 4.03 5.60 5.01
C ARG A 174 3.56 6.69 5.95
N LEU A 175 2.39 6.50 6.54
CA LEU A 175 1.83 7.40 7.56
C LEU A 175 1.66 6.61 8.87
N GLU A 176 2.31 7.06 9.92
CA GLU A 176 2.09 6.53 11.26
C GLU A 176 1.03 7.41 11.95
N GLY A 177 -0.13 6.82 12.20
CA GLY A 177 -1.28 7.48 12.80
C GLY A 177 -1.46 7.04 14.25
N SER A 178 -1.26 7.97 15.18
CA SER A 178 -1.65 7.81 16.59
C SER A 178 -2.93 8.58 16.95
N ASP A 179 -3.35 9.55 16.12
CA ASP A 179 -4.56 10.34 16.33
C ASP A 179 -5.20 10.82 15.01
N SER A 180 -6.43 11.31 15.12
CA SER A 180 -7.27 11.70 13.97
C SER A 180 -6.87 13.02 13.31
N GLU A 181 -6.13 13.90 14.00
CA GLU A 181 -5.75 15.22 13.47
C GLU A 181 -4.48 15.09 12.65
N GLY A 182 -3.44 14.47 13.22
CA GLY A 182 -2.18 14.18 12.53
C GLY A 182 -2.40 13.32 11.28
N PHE A 183 -3.30 12.33 11.35
CA PHE A 183 -3.64 11.53 10.18
C PHE A 183 -4.30 12.35 9.07
N ARG A 184 -5.19 13.29 9.41
CA ARG A 184 -5.84 14.17 8.43
C ARG A 184 -4.81 15.03 7.69
N ASP A 185 -3.90 15.63 8.44
CA ASP A 185 -2.88 16.52 7.88
C ASP A 185 -1.88 15.74 7.03
N ALA A 186 -1.55 14.51 7.43
CA ALA A 186 -0.69 13.62 6.67
C ALA A 186 -1.33 13.19 5.33
N VAL A 187 -2.63 12.85 5.31
CA VAL A 187 -3.36 12.53 4.06
C VAL A 187 -3.43 13.76 3.14
N LYS A 188 -3.62 14.97 3.69
CA LYS A 188 -3.55 16.21 2.90
C LYS A 188 -2.14 16.50 2.38
N ALA A 189 -1.10 16.19 3.14
CA ALA A 189 0.29 16.34 2.70
C ALA A 189 0.61 15.38 1.55
N LEU A 190 0.12 14.14 1.63
CA LEU A 190 0.21 13.15 0.56
C LEU A 190 -0.40 13.67 -0.75
N GLU A 191 -1.64 14.17 -0.70
CA GLU A 191 -2.31 14.73 -1.87
C GLU A 191 -1.53 15.91 -2.49
N ARG A 192 -1.05 16.84 -1.65
CA ARG A 192 -0.22 17.98 -2.10
C ARG A 192 1.08 17.54 -2.77
N ALA A 193 1.76 16.53 -2.21
CA ALA A 193 3.00 15.99 -2.78
C ALA A 193 2.75 15.41 -4.19
N LEU A 194 1.63 14.72 -4.38
CA LEU A 194 1.25 14.17 -5.68
C LEU A 194 0.92 15.25 -6.70
N GLN A 195 0.16 16.28 -6.30
CA GLN A 195 -0.12 17.43 -7.17
C GLN A 195 1.17 18.17 -7.57
N GLY A 196 2.11 18.35 -6.63
CA GLY A 196 3.40 18.96 -6.91
C GLY A 196 4.28 18.13 -7.83
N SER A 197 4.18 16.79 -7.79
CA SER A 197 4.91 15.89 -8.70
C SER A 197 4.37 15.92 -10.13
N ALA A 198 3.04 16.01 -10.30
CA ALA A 198 2.40 16.15 -11.61
C ALA A 198 2.83 17.46 -12.31
N ASN A 199 2.92 18.57 -11.57
CA ASN A 199 3.32 19.87 -12.12
C ASN A 199 4.81 19.96 -12.49
N ARG A 200 5.68 19.07 -11.97
CA ARG A 200 7.10 19.02 -12.37
C ARG A 200 7.30 18.28 -13.71
N HIS A 201 6.35 17.44 -14.12
CA HIS A 201 6.44 16.73 -15.39
C HIS A 201 6.05 17.57 -16.62
N ASP A 202 5.34 18.68 -16.44
CA ASP A 202 5.03 19.63 -17.53
C ASP A 202 6.21 20.55 -17.90
N PHE A 203 7.27 20.61 -17.08
CA PHE A 203 8.41 21.53 -17.33
C PHE A 203 9.53 20.92 -18.17
N ASP A 204 9.53 19.60 -18.42
CA ASP A 204 10.64 18.90 -19.08
C ASP A 204 10.32 18.42 -20.52
N SER A 205 9.06 18.57 -20.98
CA SER A 205 8.67 18.22 -22.36
C SER A 205 9.04 19.26 -23.42
N ASP A 206 9.50 20.46 -23.01
CA ASP A 206 9.76 21.58 -23.93
C ASP A 206 11.25 21.79 -24.30
N ARG A 207 12.14 20.90 -23.86
CA ARG A 207 13.56 20.93 -24.26
C ARG A 207 13.84 19.92 -25.39
N ARG A 208 13.34 20.20 -26.59
CA ARG A 208 13.96 19.62 -27.80
C ARG A 208 15.33 20.28 -28.00
N PRO A 209 16.44 19.54 -28.10
CA PRO A 209 17.70 20.14 -28.54
C PRO A 209 17.55 20.64 -29.98
N PRO A 210 18.20 21.76 -30.35
CA PRO A 210 18.14 22.26 -31.71
C PRO A 210 18.67 21.20 -32.67
N ARG A 211 17.89 20.91 -33.71
CA ARG A 211 18.33 20.07 -34.84
C ARG A 211 19.56 20.72 -35.46
N GLU A 212 20.70 20.04 -35.38
CA GLU A 212 21.82 20.36 -36.25
C GLU A 212 21.40 20.06 -37.70
N LEU A 213 21.32 21.12 -38.50
CA LEU A 213 21.18 21.05 -39.94
C LEU A 213 22.52 20.56 -40.51
N ARG A 214 22.48 19.48 -41.31
CA ARG A 214 23.53 19.14 -42.26
C ARG A 214 23.25 19.79 -43.60
#